data_AF-A0A7Y1XZ23-F1
#
_entry.id   AF-A0A7Y1XZ23-F1
#
_cell.length_a   1.000
_cell.length_b   1.000
_cell.length_c   1.000
_cell.angle_alpha   90.00
_cell.angle_beta   90.00
_cell.angle_gamma   90.00
#
_symmetry.space_group_name_H-M   'P 1'
#
loop_
_entity.id
_entity.type
_entity.pdbx_description
1 polymer ?
#
loop_
_entity_poly.entity_id
_entity_poly.type
_entity_poly.pdbx_seq_one_letter_code
_entity_poly.pdbx_strand_id
1 'polypeptide(L)'
;MSRSQELARSAKRWRIIGVLAFLLGAFLIYQKVYYEMHDFYAENFELYQEEMTSIHLDLTDAALLDQAMKEMQTDCFWQAATLLEELKKHNASATQIAEWYKILCMVGLNKKDEAIQLLEYYTEQDDFDFNREKALELLRVY
;
A
#
# COMPACT_ATOMS: atom_id res chain seq x y z
N MET A 1 -57.35 -8.49 7.03
CA MET A 1 -56.20 -8.02 6.22
C MET A 1 -56.24 -8.69 4.86
N SER A 2 -56.03 -7.98 3.76
CA SER A 2 -55.98 -8.62 2.44
C SER A 2 -54.65 -9.35 2.25
N ARG A 3 -54.70 -10.50 1.56
CA ARG A 3 -53.52 -11.30 1.17
C ARG A 3 -52.42 -10.46 0.50
N SER A 4 -52.80 -9.38 -0.21
CA SER A 4 -51.88 -8.43 -0.84
C SER A 4 -51.06 -7.60 0.17
N GLN A 5 -51.65 -7.22 1.31
CA GLN A 5 -50.95 -6.45 2.35
C GLN A 5 -49.95 -7.31 3.15
N GLU A 6 -50.21 -8.62 3.26
CA GLU A 6 -49.28 -9.58 3.86
C GLU A 6 -48.09 -9.87 2.93
N LEU A 7 -48.36 -10.07 1.63
CA LEU A 7 -47.32 -10.24 0.62
C LEU A 7 -46.42 -9.00 0.51
N ALA A 8 -46.99 -7.80 0.53
CA ALA A 8 -46.21 -6.55 0.51
C ALA A 8 -45.30 -6.39 1.73
N ARG A 9 -45.78 -6.80 2.93
CA ARG A 9 -44.98 -6.78 4.16
C ARG A 9 -43.86 -7.82 4.14
N SER A 10 -44.14 -9.03 3.64
CA SER A 10 -43.15 -10.08 3.48
C SER A 10 -42.04 -9.63 2.51
N ALA A 11 -42.41 -9.13 1.34
CA ALA A 11 -41.45 -8.64 0.34
C ALA A 11 -40.55 -7.51 0.88
N LYS A 12 -41.11 -6.60 1.69
CA LYS A 12 -40.33 -5.52 2.33
C LYS A 12 -39.29 -6.08 3.32
N ARG A 13 -39.64 -7.12 4.10
CA ARG A 13 -38.70 -7.80 5.02
C ARG A 13 -37.59 -8.49 4.25
N TRP A 14 -37.92 -9.23 3.19
CA TRP A 14 -36.92 -9.89 2.34
C TRP A 14 -35.97 -8.90 1.66
N ARG A 15 -36.46 -7.73 1.24
CA ARG A 15 -35.60 -6.65 0.75
C ARG A 15 -34.61 -6.15 1.80
N ILE A 16 -35.07 -5.91 3.03
CA ILE A 16 -34.21 -5.44 4.11
C ILE A 16 -33.14 -6.49 4.44
N ILE A 17 -33.52 -7.77 4.54
CA ILE A 17 -32.60 -8.88 4.78
C ILE A 17 -31.56 -8.97 3.65
N GLY A 18 -31.99 -8.85 2.39
CA GLY A 18 -31.08 -8.87 1.24
C GLY A 18 -30.07 -7.73 1.26
N VAL A 19 -30.48 -6.51 1.62
CA VAL A 19 -29.57 -5.37 1.77
C VAL A 19 -28.58 -5.60 2.89
N LEU A 20 -29.03 -6.07 4.06
CA LEU A 20 -28.14 -6.36 5.18
C LEU A 20 -27.13 -7.46 4.85
N ALA A 21 -27.54 -8.52 4.17
CA ALA A 21 -26.65 -9.60 3.74
C ALA A 21 -25.60 -9.10 2.73
N PHE A 22 -25.99 -8.23 1.80
CA PHE A 22 -25.05 -7.61 0.86
C PHE A 22 -24.01 -6.73 1.57
N LEU A 23 -24.45 -5.88 2.51
CA LEU A 23 -23.54 -5.03 3.29
C LEU A 23 -22.57 -5.86 4.14
N LEU A 24 -23.05 -6.93 4.77
CA LEU A 24 -22.20 -7.85 5.53
C LEU A 24 -21.17 -8.55 4.63
N GLY A 25 -21.59 -9.01 3.45
CA GLY A 25 -20.69 -9.61 2.46
C GLY A 25 -19.63 -8.63 1.96
N ALA A 26 -20.03 -7.40 1.63
CA ALA A 26 -19.09 -6.35 1.25
C ALA A 26 -18.10 -6.00 2.37
N PHE A 27 -18.57 -5.95 3.63
CA PHE A 27 -17.71 -5.72 4.79
C PHE A 27 -16.70 -6.85 5.01
N LEU A 28 -17.11 -8.11 4.88
CA LEU A 28 -16.22 -9.27 5.01
C LEU A 28 -15.16 -9.33 3.89
N ILE A 29 -15.56 -9.02 2.64
CA ILE A 29 -14.63 -8.91 1.52
C ILE A 29 -13.65 -7.76 1.75
N TYR A 30 -14.14 -6.60 2.20
CA TYR A 30 -13.31 -5.44 2.53
C TYR A 30 -12.28 -5.78 3.63
N GLN A 31 -12.72 -6.42 4.72
CA GLN A 31 -11.81 -6.86 5.78
C GLN A 31 -10.76 -7.85 5.25
N LYS A 32 -11.16 -8.82 4.42
CA LYS A 32 -10.23 -9.79 3.86
C LYS A 32 -9.16 -9.14 2.98
N VAL A 33 -9.56 -8.26 2.06
CA VAL A 33 -8.64 -7.56 1.15
C VAL A 33 -7.72 -6.60 1.91
N TYR A 34 -8.26 -5.88 2.90
CA TYR A 34 -7.46 -5.00 3.75
C TYR A 34 -6.43 -5.78 4.58
N TYR A 35 -6.83 -6.94 5.11
CA TYR A 35 -5.97 -7.81 5.91
C TYR A 35 -4.81 -8.39 5.06
N GLU A 36 -5.07 -8.87 3.85
CA GLU A 36 -4.02 -9.40 2.96
C GLU A 36 -2.98 -8.34 2.55
N MET A 37 -3.37 -7.07 2.39
CA MET A 37 -2.45 -5.99 2.01
C MET A 37 -1.67 -5.41 3.18
N HIS A 38 -2.28 -5.29 4.36
CA HIS A 38 -1.60 -4.82 5.56
C HIS A 38 -0.53 -5.82 6.02
N ASP A 39 -0.84 -7.12 6.01
CA ASP A 39 0.14 -8.16 6.35
C ASP A 39 1.30 -8.17 5.35
N PHE A 40 1.02 -8.07 4.05
CA PHE A 40 2.09 -7.96 3.06
C PHE A 40 2.98 -6.74 3.30
N TYR A 41 2.39 -5.56 3.52
CA TYR A 41 3.17 -4.36 3.83
C TYR A 41 3.96 -4.51 5.13
N ALA A 42 3.35 -5.00 6.21
CA ALA A 42 3.97 -5.17 7.52
C ALA A 42 5.12 -6.19 7.50
N GLU A 43 4.91 -7.35 6.88
CA GLU A 43 5.92 -8.41 6.72
C GLU A 43 7.16 -7.93 5.96
N ASN A 44 6.95 -7.04 5.00
CA ASN A 44 8.01 -6.49 4.15
C ASN A 44 8.68 -5.27 4.79
N PHE A 45 7.92 -4.39 5.44
CA PHE A 45 8.41 -3.10 5.95
C PHE A 45 9.42 -3.27 7.08
N GLU A 46 9.19 -4.18 8.04
CA GLU A 46 10.15 -4.46 9.12
C GLU A 46 11.50 -4.93 8.55
N LEU A 47 11.45 -5.84 7.57
CA LEU A 47 12.62 -6.38 6.87
C LEU A 47 13.42 -5.29 6.13
N TYR A 48 12.74 -4.25 5.63
CA TYR A 48 13.37 -3.14 4.90
C TYR A 48 13.84 -2.00 5.80
N GLN A 49 13.34 -1.91 7.04
CA GLN A 49 13.78 -0.88 7.96
C GLN A 49 15.22 -1.11 8.45
N GLU A 50 15.64 -2.36 8.61
CA GLU A 50 16.99 -2.72 9.09
C GLU A 50 18.09 -2.33 8.07
N GLU A 51 17.83 -2.46 6.77
CA GLU A 51 18.81 -2.21 5.69
C GLU A 51 19.17 -0.72 5.53
N MET A 52 18.27 0.19 5.94
CA MET A 52 18.46 1.64 5.84
C MET A 52 19.61 2.17 6.70
N THR A 53 19.96 1.48 7.77
CA THR A 53 20.98 1.95 8.73
C THR A 53 22.38 2.09 8.13
N SER A 54 22.62 1.53 6.93
CA SER A 54 23.91 1.56 6.25
C SER A 54 24.10 2.73 5.28
N ILE A 55 23.07 3.55 5.02
CA ILE A 55 23.10 4.56 3.96
C ILE A 55 23.55 5.91 4.53
N HIS A 56 24.63 6.47 3.96
CA HIS A 56 25.09 7.80 4.31
C HIS A 56 24.30 8.89 3.56
N LEU A 57 23.27 9.41 4.23
CA LEU A 57 22.57 10.62 3.83
C LEU A 57 23.10 11.83 4.61
N ASP A 58 22.98 13.03 4.03
CA ASP A 58 23.20 14.25 4.79
C ASP A 58 22.09 14.44 5.85
N LEU A 59 22.29 15.38 6.79
CA LEU A 59 21.34 15.62 7.88
C LEU A 59 19.93 15.99 7.41
N THR A 60 19.81 16.67 6.27
CA THR A 60 18.53 17.17 5.75
C THR A 60 17.77 16.03 5.07
N ASP A 61 18.47 15.25 4.24
CA ASP A 61 17.92 14.09 3.56
C ASP A 61 17.55 12.97 4.54
N ALA A 62 18.39 12.75 5.55
CA ALA A 62 18.10 11.81 6.62
C ALA A 62 16.83 12.21 7.40
N ALA A 63 16.63 13.51 7.65
CA ALA A 63 15.41 14.00 8.31
C ALA A 63 14.16 13.84 7.43
N LEU A 64 14.27 14.07 6.11
CA LEU A 64 13.18 13.83 5.16
C LEU A 64 12.79 12.35 5.10
N LEU A 65 13.79 11.46 5.02
CA LEU A 65 13.57 10.03 5.02
C LEU A 65 12.96 9.55 6.35
N ASP A 66 13.49 10.00 7.49
CA ASP A 66 12.94 9.68 8.82
C ASP A 66 11.49 10.15 8.96
N GLN A 67 11.15 11.34 8.47
CA GLN A 67 9.76 11.80 8.47
C GLN A 67 8.88 10.94 7.57
N ALA A 68 9.33 10.60 6.36
CA ALA A 68 8.58 9.71 5.47
C ALA A 68 8.32 8.34 6.13
N MET A 69 9.30 7.83 6.87
CA MET A 69 9.17 6.58 7.64
C MET A 69 8.15 6.65 8.75
N LYS A 70 8.11 7.75 9.50
CA LYS A 70 7.07 7.97 10.50
C LYS A 70 5.68 8.01 9.89
N GLU A 71 5.51 8.70 8.76
CA GLU A 71 4.22 8.72 8.05
C GLU A 71 3.81 7.31 7.59
N MET A 72 4.76 6.51 7.09
CA MET A 72 4.54 5.11 6.71
C MET A 72 4.15 4.21 7.89
N GLN A 73 4.73 4.42 9.07
CA GLN A 73 4.36 3.70 10.30
C GLN A 73 2.97 4.06 10.83
N THR A 74 2.45 5.23 10.46
CA THR A 74 1.11 5.70 10.83
C THR A 74 0.09 5.56 9.69
N ASP A 75 0.35 4.70 8.71
CA ASP A 75 -0.47 4.45 7.51
C ASP A 75 -0.78 5.71 6.67
N CYS A 76 0.02 6.77 6.82
CA CYS A 76 -0.10 8.03 6.08
C CYS A 76 0.70 7.98 4.76
N PHE A 77 0.44 6.95 3.95
CA PHE A 77 1.25 6.62 2.77
C PHE A 77 1.29 7.70 1.69
N TRP A 78 0.26 8.53 1.58
CA TRP A 78 0.24 9.62 0.60
C TRP A 78 1.23 10.75 0.97
N GLN A 79 1.28 11.09 2.27
CA GLN A 79 2.24 12.04 2.83
C GLN A 79 3.65 11.48 2.72
N ALA A 80 3.85 10.21 3.07
CA ALA A 80 5.13 9.54 2.91
C ALA A 80 5.63 9.59 1.45
N ALA A 81 4.79 9.20 0.47
CA ALA A 81 5.14 9.25 -0.94
C ALA A 81 5.52 10.67 -1.41
N THR A 82 4.88 11.70 -0.85
CA THR A 82 5.19 13.10 -1.16
C THR A 82 6.58 13.50 -0.63
N LEU A 83 6.91 13.11 0.60
CA LEU A 83 8.22 13.36 1.21
C LEU A 83 9.35 12.61 0.47
N LEU A 84 9.08 11.40 -0.01
CA LEU A 84 10.03 10.62 -0.80
C LEU A 84 10.29 11.24 -2.18
N GLU A 85 9.24 11.80 -2.82
CA GLU A 85 9.41 12.59 -4.04
C GLU A 85 10.21 13.88 -3.82
N GLU A 86 10.10 14.49 -2.64
CA GLU A 86 10.92 15.64 -2.25
C GLU A 86 12.38 15.24 -2.03
N LEU A 87 12.63 14.14 -1.32
CA LEU A 87 13.96 13.57 -1.11
C LEU A 87 14.68 13.29 -2.44
N LYS A 88 13.98 12.67 -3.39
CA LYS A 88 14.52 12.38 -4.74
C LYS A 88 14.93 13.66 -5.49
N LYS A 89 14.17 14.75 -5.35
CA LYS A 89 14.49 16.04 -5.99
C LYS A 89 15.71 16.69 -5.37
N HIS A 90 15.91 16.52 -4.07
CA HIS A 90 17.02 17.12 -3.34
C HIS A 90 18.32 16.35 -3.54
N ASN A 91 18.25 15.01 -3.59
CA ASN A 91 19.42 14.16 -3.68
C ASN A 91 19.25 12.99 -4.67
N ALA A 92 19.94 13.10 -5.80
CA ALA A 92 19.95 12.05 -6.83
C ALA A 92 20.51 10.71 -6.32
N SER A 93 21.44 10.71 -5.34
CA SER A 93 21.96 9.48 -4.74
C SER A 93 20.94 8.77 -3.84
N ALA A 94 19.94 9.51 -3.34
CA ALA A 94 18.84 8.95 -2.56
C ALA A 94 17.69 8.42 -3.44
N THR A 95 17.78 8.56 -4.78
CA THR A 95 16.71 8.19 -5.71
C THR A 95 16.26 6.75 -5.52
N GLN A 96 17.19 5.79 -5.50
CA GLN A 96 16.82 4.37 -5.46
C GLN A 96 16.08 4.00 -4.17
N ILE A 97 16.48 4.62 -3.06
CA ILE A 97 15.85 4.46 -1.74
C ILE A 97 14.47 5.08 -1.77
N ALA A 98 14.37 6.34 -2.23
CA ALA A 98 13.11 7.05 -2.30
C ALA A 98 12.07 6.31 -3.13
N GLU A 99 12.49 5.75 -4.26
CA GLU A 99 11.63 5.00 -5.16
C GLU A 99 11.22 3.65 -4.60
N TRP A 100 12.14 2.94 -3.94
CA TRP A 100 11.81 1.71 -3.22
C TRP A 100 10.73 1.93 -2.17
N TYR A 101 10.88 2.94 -1.30
CA TYR A 101 9.85 3.23 -0.28
C TYR A 101 8.55 3.77 -0.88
N LYS A 102 8.63 4.42 -2.04
CA LYS A 102 7.43 4.85 -2.76
C LYS A 102 6.65 3.67 -3.32
N ILE A 103 7.32 2.60 -3.78
CA ILE A 103 6.66 1.34 -4.16
C ILE A 103 5.89 0.78 -2.96
N LEU A 104 6.52 0.74 -1.78
CA LEU A 104 5.85 0.27 -0.56
C LEU A 104 4.66 1.16 -0.16
N CYS A 105 4.77 2.48 -0.38
CA CYS A 105 3.62 3.38 -0.22
C CYS A 105 2.48 3.06 -1.20
N MET A 106 2.79 2.73 -2.46
CA MET A 106 1.75 2.34 -3.43
C MET A 106 1.04 1.05 -3.02
N VAL A 107 1.78 0.09 -2.47
CA VAL A 107 1.22 -1.12 -1.85
C VAL A 107 0.29 -0.76 -0.69
N GLY A 108 0.75 0.06 0.26
CA GLY A 108 -0.07 0.53 1.39
C GLY A 108 -1.31 1.33 0.98
N LEU A 109 -1.25 2.05 -0.14
CA LEU A 109 -2.39 2.76 -0.73
C LEU A 109 -3.34 1.86 -1.54
N ASN A 110 -3.12 0.55 -1.57
CA ASN A 110 -3.87 -0.41 -2.38
C ASN A 110 -3.86 -0.08 -3.90
N LYS A 111 -2.74 0.48 -4.38
CA LYS A 111 -2.49 0.80 -5.78
C LYS A 111 -1.56 -0.25 -6.40
N LYS A 112 -2.01 -1.52 -6.41
CA LYS A 112 -1.21 -2.67 -6.86
C LYS A 112 -0.63 -2.46 -8.27
N ASP A 113 -1.45 -2.03 -9.22
CA ASP A 113 -1.01 -1.83 -10.61
C ASP A 113 0.08 -0.75 -10.72
N GLU A 114 -0.02 0.32 -9.93
CA GLU A 114 1.01 1.36 -9.88
C GLU A 114 2.30 0.83 -9.22
N ALA A 115 2.18 0.02 -8.16
CA ALA A 115 3.33 -0.62 -7.51
C ALA A 115 4.07 -1.57 -8.47
N ILE A 116 3.33 -2.39 -9.23
CA ILE A 116 3.91 -3.30 -10.25
C ILE A 116 4.60 -2.50 -11.35
N GLN A 117 3.95 -1.48 -11.91
CA GLN A 117 4.55 -0.66 -12.96
C GLN A 117 5.85 0.00 -12.49
N LEU A 118 5.87 0.47 -11.24
CA LEU A 118 7.09 1.00 -10.64
C LEU A 118 8.15 -0.10 -10.49
N LEU A 119 7.81 -1.26 -9.93
CA LEU A 119 8.73 -2.39 -9.78
C LEU A 119 9.33 -2.84 -11.13
N GLU A 120 8.51 -3.00 -12.17
CA GLU A 120 8.96 -3.34 -13.53
C GLU A 120 9.92 -2.26 -14.04
N TYR A 121 9.52 -0.99 -13.97
CA TYR A 121 10.34 0.13 -14.42
C TYR A 121 11.71 0.17 -13.70
N TYR A 122 11.75 -0.04 -12.38
CA TYR A 122 13.00 0.01 -11.60
C TYR A 122 13.89 -1.20 -11.85
N THR A 123 13.31 -2.40 -11.96
CA THR A 123 14.10 -3.62 -12.19
C THR A 123 14.71 -3.68 -13.58
N GLU A 124 14.14 -2.95 -14.55
CA GLU A 124 14.68 -2.79 -15.91
C GLU A 124 15.80 -1.76 -16.02
N GLN A 125 15.99 -0.86 -15.05
CA GLN A 125 17.10 0.11 -15.10
C GLN A 125 18.43 -0.62 -14.85
N ASP A 126 19.48 -0.34 -15.63
CA ASP A 126 20.79 -1.00 -15.48
C ASP A 126 21.53 -0.59 -14.20
N ASP A 127 21.23 0.59 -13.64
CA ASP A 127 21.93 1.21 -12.51
C ASP A 127 21.23 1.02 -11.15
N PHE A 128 20.07 0.38 -11.13
CA PHE A 128 19.28 0.16 -9.91
C PHE A 128 19.77 -1.07 -9.14
N ASP A 129 20.65 -0.90 -8.16
CA ASP A 129 21.16 -2.02 -7.36
C ASP A 129 20.42 -2.18 -6.03
N PHE A 130 19.82 -1.10 -5.51
CA PHE A 130 19.18 -1.10 -4.20
C PHE A 130 17.93 -1.99 -4.19
N ASN A 131 17.96 -3.09 -3.44
CA ASN A 131 16.85 -4.03 -3.30
C ASN A 131 16.29 -4.62 -4.62
N ARG A 132 17.10 -4.67 -5.70
CA ARG A 132 16.67 -5.25 -7.00
C ARG A 132 16.20 -6.70 -6.87
N GLU A 133 16.91 -7.55 -6.15
CA GLU A 133 16.53 -8.96 -5.99
C GLU A 133 15.15 -9.08 -5.33
N LYS A 134 14.89 -8.28 -4.30
CA LYS A 134 13.59 -8.23 -3.62
C LYS A 134 12.50 -7.68 -4.52
N ALA A 135 12.79 -6.64 -5.30
CA ALA A 135 11.87 -6.13 -6.30
C ALA A 135 11.44 -7.22 -7.31
N LEU A 136 12.40 -8.04 -7.77
CA LEU A 136 12.12 -9.18 -8.64
C LEU A 136 11.32 -10.29 -7.93
N GLU A 137 11.59 -10.55 -6.65
CA GLU A 137 10.78 -11.49 -5.86
C GLU A 137 9.33 -11.02 -5.72
N LEU A 138 9.12 -9.74 -5.39
CA LEU A 138 7.78 -9.14 -5.29
C LEU A 138 7.04 -9.27 -6.63
N LEU A 139 7.70 -8.99 -7.76
CA LEU A 139 7.12 -9.15 -9.11
C LEU A 139 6.72 -10.60 -9.43
N ARG A 140 7.42 -11.61 -8.90
CA ARG A 140 7.07 -13.03 -9.11
C ARG A 140 5.85 -13.48 -8.31
N VAL A 141 5.61 -12.85 -7.17
CA VAL A 141 4.47 -13.17 -6.28
C VAL A 141 3.18 -12.52 -6.78
N TYR A 142 3.28 -11.42 -7.52
CA TYR A 142 2.15 -10.60 -7.95
C TYR A 142 1.48 -11.00 -9.26
#